data_AF-A0A9P4XZ03-F1
#
_entry.id   AF-A0A9P4XZ03-F1
#
_cell.length_a   1.000
_cell.length_b   1.000
_cell.length_c   1.000
_cell.angle_alpha   90.00
_cell.angle_beta   90.00
_cell.angle_gamma   90.00
#
_symmetry.space_group_name_H-M   'P 1'
#
loop_
_entity.id
_entity.type
_entity.pdbx_description
1 polymer ?
#
loop_
_entity_poly.entity_id
_entity_poly.type
_entity_poly.pdbx_seq_one_letter_code
_entity_poly.pdbx_strand_id
1 'polypeptide(L)' 'FIQEQIMQYANSKRIEKLILQKGDKVYLLRKNIKTIKSSSKLNHKKLGLFKILQ' A
#
# COMPACT_ATOMS: atom_id res chain seq x y z
N PHE A 1 -27.50 4.62 -5.77
CA PHE A 1 -27.87 4.47 -4.35
C PHE A 1 -27.19 3.30 -3.62
N ILE A 2 -27.54 2.02 -3.82
CA ILE A 2 -26.92 0.93 -3.05
C ILE A 2 -25.40 0.80 -3.30
N GLN A 3 -24.96 0.94 -4.56
CA GLN A 3 -23.53 0.86 -4.90
C GLN A 3 -22.69 1.96 -4.24
N GLU A 4 -23.21 3.17 -4.14
CA GLU A 4 -22.53 4.27 -3.42
C GLU A 4 -22.42 3.99 -1.93
N GLN A 5 -23.46 3.43 -1.31
CA GLN A 5 -23.43 3.05 0.11
C GLN A 5 -22.39 1.96 0.37
N ILE A 6 -22.32 0.95 -0.51
CA ILE A 6 -21.30 -0.11 -0.43
C ILE A 6 -19.89 0.47 -0.63
N MET A 7 -19.72 1.39 -1.58
CA MET A 7 -18.44 2.06 -1.82
C MET A 7 -18.03 2.94 -0.64
N GLN A 8 -18.94 3.72 -0.07
CA GLN A 8 -18.69 4.56 1.10
C GLN A 8 -18.36 3.72 2.33
N TYR A 9 -19.07 2.62 2.57
CA TYR A 9 -18.80 1.68 3.65
C TYR A 9 -17.46 0.94 3.48
N ALA A 10 -17.14 0.51 2.25
CA ALA A 10 -15.86 -0.11 1.94
C ALA A 10 -14.71 0.89 2.06
N ASN A 11 -14.92 2.14 1.64
CA ASN A 11 -13.93 3.21 1.76
C ASN A 11 -13.75 3.63 3.21
N SER A 12 -14.80 3.80 4.02
CA SER A 12 -14.68 4.16 5.44
C SER A 12 -13.92 3.09 6.23
N LYS A 13 -14.23 1.80 6.03
CA LYS A 13 -13.48 0.67 6.60
C LYS A 13 -12.03 0.58 6.10
N ARG A 14 -11.72 1.15 4.93
CA ARG A 14 -10.35 1.25 4.39
C ARG A 14 -9.64 2.53 4.80
N ILE A 15 -10.36 3.60 5.15
CA ILE A 15 -9.84 4.90 5.62
C ILE A 15 -9.51 4.84 7.10
N GLU A 16 -10.23 4.06 7.91
CA GLU A 16 -9.82 3.69 9.28
C GLU A 16 -8.45 2.98 9.32
N LYS A 17 -7.89 2.61 8.16
CA LYS A 17 -6.75 1.73 7.99
C LYS A 17 -5.51 2.49 7.52
N LEU A 18 -4.41 2.25 8.24
CA LEU A 18 -3.02 2.56 7.86
C LEU A 18 -2.53 3.98 8.19
N ILE A 19 -2.68 4.39 9.45
CA ILE A 19 -1.84 5.46 10.01
C ILE A 19 -0.42 4.89 10.10
N LEU A 20 0.36 5.06 9.03
CA LEU A 20 1.77 4.72 9.03
C LEU A 20 2.51 5.71 9.91
N GLN A 21 2.94 5.25 11.07
CA GLN A 21 3.71 6.08 11.99
C GLN A 21 5.20 5.86 11.78
N LYS A 22 5.97 6.89 12.15
CA LYS A 22 7.42 6.76 12.25
C LYS A 22 7.75 5.60 13.18
N GLY A 23 8.46 4.62 12.65
CA GLY A 23 8.83 3.40 13.36
C GLY A 23 8.09 2.14 12.91
N ASP A 24 6.99 2.27 12.19
CA ASP A 24 6.27 1.13 11.65
C ASP A 24 7.09 0.42 10.57
N LYS A 25 6.98 -0.92 10.55
CA LYS A 25 7.58 -1.75 9.52
C LYS A 25 6.59 -1.99 8.39
N VAL A 26 6.93 -1.52 7.20
CA VAL A 26 6.09 -1.64 6.01
C VAL A 26 6.77 -2.45 4.92
N TYR A 27 5.97 -3.10 4.09
CA TYR A 27 6.46 -3.75 2.89
C TYR A 27 6.52 -2.76 1.73
N LEU A 28 7.71 -2.58 1.15
CA LEU A 28 7.83 -1.88 -0.13
C LEU A 28 7.55 -2.85 -1.28
N LEU A 29 6.60 -2.46 -2.13
CA LEU A 29 6.36 -3.14 -3.39
C LEU A 29 7.35 -2.64 -4.44
N ARG A 30 7.84 -3.55 -5.28
CA ARG A 30 8.82 -3.19 -6.31
C ARG A 30 8.32 -2.12 -7.28
N LYS A 31 7.01 -2.05 -7.54
CA LYS A 31 6.40 -0.98 -8.37
C LYS A 31 6.64 0.44 -7.83
N ASN A 32 6.88 0.59 -6.53
CA ASN A 32 7.08 1.89 -5.89
C ASN A 32 8.56 2.35 -5.94
N ILE A 33 9.47 1.53 -6.47
CA ILE A 33 10.90 1.83 -6.55
C ILE A 33 11.32 1.95 -8.02
N LYS A 34 11.96 3.06 -8.37
CA LYS A 34 12.53 3.24 -9.71
C LYS A 34 13.65 2.22 -9.89
N THR A 35 13.40 1.22 -10.73
CA THR A 35 14.37 0.20 -11.13
C THR A 35 14.58 0.32 -12.65
N ILE A 36 15.82 0.17 -13.10
CA ILE A 36 16.20 0.21 -14.53
C ILE A 36 15.43 -0.83 -15.36
N LYS A 37 15.21 -2.03 -14.81
CA LYS A 37 14.39 -3.08 -15.43
C LYS A 37 13.06 -3.19 -14.70
N SER A 38 12.02 -2.60 -15.30
CA SER A 38 10.63 -2.81 -14.87
C SER A 38 10.13 -4.13 -15.46
N SER A 39 9.53 -4.97 -14.64
CA SER A 39 8.88 -6.21 -15.07
C SER A 39 7.51 -6.27 -14.43
N SER A 40 6.46 -6.35 -15.25
CA SER A 40 5.07 -6.43 -14.80
C SER A 40 4.87 -7.56 -13.78
N LYS A 41 5.54 -8.70 -13.99
CA LYS A 41 5.50 -9.87 -13.10
C LYS A 41 6.10 -9.61 -11.71
N LEU A 42 7.14 -8.76 -11.62
CA LEU A 42 7.85 -8.50 -10.36
C LEU A 42 7.24 -7.33 -9.57
N ASN A 43 6.34 -6.55 -10.17
CA ASN A 43 5.73 -5.38 -9.54
C ASN A 43 4.94 -5.70 -8.25
N HIS A 44 4.41 -6.91 -8.13
CA HIS A 44 3.65 -7.38 -6.98
C HIS A 44 4.53 -8.01 -5.88
N LYS A 45 5.83 -8.19 -6.13
CA LYS A 45 6.74 -8.73 -5.12
C LYS A 45 7.04 -7.69 -4.05
N LYS A 46 6.97 -8.14 -2.80
CA LYS A 46 7.45 -7.42 -1.62
C LYS A 46 8.97 -7.55 -1.56
N LEU A 47 9.67 -6.43 -1.41
CA LEU A 47 11.14 -6.41 -1.38
C LEU A 47 11.71 -6.70 0.01
N GLY A 48 10.95 -6.36 1.06
CA GLY A 48 11.36 -6.54 2.45
C GLY A 48 10.52 -5.68 3.39
N LEU A 49 10.75 -5.84 4.69
CA LEU A 49 10.21 -4.96 5.72
C LEU A 49 11.16 -3.78 5.93
N PHE A 50 10.64 -2.57 5.81
CA PHE A 50 11.38 -1.33 6.00
C PHE A 50 10.75 -0.50 7.10
N LYS A 51 11.59 0.14 7.91
CA LYS A 51 11.13 1.05 8.96
C LYS A 51 10.87 2.43 8.35
N ILE A 52 9.72 3.03 8.66
CA ILE A 52 9.45 4.43 8.30
C ILE A 52 10.26 5.34 9.22
N LEU A 53 11.16 6.14 8.64
CA LEU A 53 12.05 7.01 9.39
C LEU A 53 11.45 8.40 9.65
N GLN A 54 10.44 8.82 8.88
CA GLN A 54 9.80 10.13 8.98
C GLN A 54 8.34 10.05 8.57
#